data_AF-A0A524FCS7-F1
#
_entry.id   AF-A0A524FCS7-F1
#
_cell.length_a   1.000
_cell.length_b   1.000
_cell.length_c   1.000
_cell.angle_alpha   90.00
_cell.angle_beta   90.00
_cell.angle_gamma   90.00
#
_symmetry.space_group_name_H-M   'P 1'
#
loop_
_entity.id
_entity.type
_entity.pdbx_description
1 polymer ?
#
loop_
_entity_poly.entity_id
_entity_poly.type
_entity_poly.pdbx_seq_one_letter_code
_entity_poly.pdbx_strand_id
1 'polypeptide(L)'
;MSDEPYLKLREFLDRFPIGYPKTSSGIEIKILKRLFTEEEAKIAVLINPLPDTPARIARRAKMDKKEMEKKLDLMSKKGLIFRVQRGVKYFIIQHLT
;
A
#
# COMPACT_ATOMS: atom_id res chain seq x y z
N MET A 1 12.76 -9.43 12.47
CA MET A 1 11.95 -8.72 11.45
C MET A 1 12.84 -7.73 10.76
N SER A 2 12.91 -7.76 9.42
CA SER A 2 13.68 -6.77 8.66
C SER A 2 12.84 -5.50 8.48
N ASP A 3 13.45 -4.33 8.62
CA ASP A 3 12.79 -3.04 8.39
C ASP A 3 12.64 -2.73 6.90
N GLU A 4 13.24 -3.55 6.03
CA GLU A 4 13.31 -3.36 4.59
C GLU A 4 11.93 -3.12 3.91
N PRO A 5 10.84 -3.85 4.24
CA PRO A 5 9.54 -3.57 3.63
C PRO A 5 9.01 -2.18 3.96
N TYR A 6 9.25 -1.70 5.18
CA TYR A 6 8.83 -0.37 5.62
C TYR A 6 9.72 0.72 5.03
N LEU A 7 11.02 0.46 4.85
CA LEU A 7 11.93 1.37 4.15
C LEU A 7 11.50 1.55 2.68
N LYS A 8 11.17 0.46 1.98
CA LYS A 8 10.63 0.50 0.61
C LYS A 8 9.30 1.23 0.55
N LEU A 9 8.42 1.00 1.52
CA LEU A 9 7.15 1.73 1.60
C LEU A 9 7.36 3.22 1.82
N ARG A 10 8.28 3.62 2.70
CA ARG A 10 8.64 5.03 2.92
C ARG A 10 9.15 5.67 1.62
N GLU A 11 10.07 5.03 0.92
CA GLU A 11 10.57 5.50 -0.39
C GLU A 11 9.48 5.60 -1.44
N PHE A 12 8.59 4.61 -1.47
CA PHE A 12 7.46 4.60 -2.38
C PHE A 12 6.54 5.80 -2.12
N LEU A 13 6.22 6.08 -0.85
CA LEU A 13 5.38 7.21 -0.44
C LEU A 13 6.07 8.57 -0.65
N ASP A 14 7.40 8.61 -0.55
CA ASP A 14 8.19 9.83 -0.72
C ASP A 14 8.27 10.30 -2.18
N ARG A 15 7.91 9.45 -3.15
CA ARG A 15 7.84 9.81 -4.57
C ARG A 15 6.59 10.60 -4.95
N PHE A 16 5.62 10.73 -4.06
CA PHE A 16 4.40 11.48 -4.33
C PHE A 16 4.58 12.97 -4.02
N PRO A 17 3.78 13.88 -4.62
CA PRO A 17 3.94 15.32 -4.42
C PRO A 17 3.93 15.79 -2.95
N ILE A 18 3.19 15.09 -2.07
CA ILE A 18 3.14 15.39 -0.63
C ILE A 18 4.40 14.91 0.11
N GLY A 19 5.09 13.90 -0.42
CA GLY A 19 6.26 13.29 0.18
C GLY A 19 5.96 12.45 1.43
N TYR A 20 7.00 11.76 1.92
CA TYR A 20 7.04 11.04 3.19
C TYR A 20 8.52 10.90 3.62
N PRO A 21 9.17 12.02 3.99
CA PRO A 21 10.62 12.10 4.06
C PRO A 21 11.19 11.28 5.21
N LYS A 22 12.44 10.82 5.04
CA LYS A 22 13.21 10.20 6.12
C LYS A 22 13.45 11.22 7.24
N THR A 23 13.27 10.80 8.49
CA THR A 23 13.53 11.66 9.66
C THR A 23 14.75 11.17 10.44
N SER A 24 15.43 12.08 11.13
CA SER A 24 16.58 11.74 11.99
C SER A 24 16.20 10.84 13.16
N SER A 25 14.94 10.91 13.61
CA SER A 25 14.41 10.10 14.72
C SER A 25 13.91 8.71 14.29
N GLY A 26 13.76 8.48 12.97
CA GLY A 26 13.16 7.27 12.42
C GLY A 26 11.68 7.10 12.77
N ILE A 27 11.00 8.19 13.17
CA ILE A 27 9.59 8.12 13.59
C ILE A 27 8.67 7.68 12.46
N GLU A 28 9.02 8.02 11.21
CA GLU A 28 8.27 7.66 10.01
C GLU A 28 8.16 6.14 9.83
N ILE A 29 9.21 5.38 10.16
CA ILE A 29 9.22 3.91 10.09
C ILE A 29 8.39 3.31 11.24
N LYS A 30 8.47 3.90 12.44
CA LYS A 30 7.62 3.50 13.58
C LYS A 30 6.14 3.71 13.28
N ILE A 31 5.79 4.80 12.59
CA ILE A 31 4.42 5.05 12.12
C ILE A 31 3.98 3.99 11.11
N LEU A 32 4.79 3.68 10.10
CA LEU A 32 4.46 2.65 9.11
C LEU A 32 4.25 1.27 9.75
N LYS A 33 5.09 0.88 10.71
CA LYS A 33 4.94 -0.38 11.47
C LYS A 33 3.68 -0.46 12.33
N ARG A 34 3.10 0.69 12.72
CA ARG A 34 1.82 0.73 13.46
C ARG A 34 0.62 0.61 12.53
N LEU A 35 0.75 1.11 11.30
CA LEU A 35 -0.34 1.17 10.32
C LEU A 35 -0.41 -0.10 9.44
N PHE A 36 0.74 -0.64 9.05
CA PHE A 36 0.87 -1.76 8.12
C PHE A 36 1.48 -2.96 8.82
N THR A 37 0.97 -4.14 8.50
CA THR A 37 1.75 -5.38 8.65
C THR A 37 2.86 -5.42 7.59
N GLU A 38 3.85 -6.29 7.79
CA GLU A 38 4.95 -6.46 6.84
C GLU A 38 4.44 -6.84 5.43
N GLU A 39 3.42 -7.69 5.38
CA GLU A 39 2.79 -8.11 4.13
C GLU A 39 2.05 -6.96 3.45
N GLU A 40 1.27 -6.17 4.21
CA GLU A 40 0.56 -5.02 3.67
C GLU A 40 1.53 -3.96 3.14
N ALA A 41 2.68 -3.76 3.79
CA ALA A 41 3.72 -2.87 3.29
C ALA A 41 4.29 -3.35 1.94
N LYS A 42 4.52 -4.66 1.79
CA LYS A 42 4.94 -5.27 0.51
C LYS A 42 3.89 -5.13 -0.59
N ILE A 43 2.60 -5.25 -0.25
CA ILE A 43 1.50 -5.10 -1.21
C ILE A 43 1.34 -3.64 -1.63
N ALA A 44 1.40 -2.70 -0.68
CA ALA A 44 1.19 -1.28 -0.93
C ALA A 44 2.13 -0.75 -2.03
N VAL A 45 3.42 -1.12 -2.00
CA VAL A 45 4.39 -0.68 -3.02
C VAL A 45 4.14 -1.24 -4.43
N LEU A 46 3.22 -2.20 -4.59
CA LEU A 46 2.83 -2.78 -5.89
C LEU A 46 1.57 -2.12 -6.47
N ILE A 47 0.90 -1.25 -5.70
CA ILE A 47 -0.28 -0.52 -6.14
C ILE A 47 0.15 0.69 -6.94
N ASN A 48 -0.51 0.92 -8.07
CA ASN A 48 -0.22 2.10 -8.89
C ASN A 48 -0.91 3.34 -8.31
N PRO A 49 -0.36 4.54 -8.57
CA PRO A 49 -1.05 5.82 -8.30
C PRO A 49 -2.38 5.96 -9.06
N LEU A 50 -2.56 5.18 -10.12
CA LEU A 50 -3.79 5.13 -10.91
C LEU A 50 -4.64 3.92 -10.51
N PRO A 51 -5.98 4.00 -10.64
CA PRO A 51 -6.89 2.90 -10.36
C PRO A 51 -6.44 1.58 -10.99
N ASP A 52 -6.21 0.56 -10.15
CA ASP A 52 -5.80 -0.76 -10.61
C ASP A 52 -6.72 -1.86 -10.09
N THR A 53 -6.89 -2.93 -10.88
CA THR A 53 -7.77 -4.05 -10.53
C THR A 53 -7.04 -5.06 -9.64
N PRO A 54 -7.76 -5.80 -8.77
CA PRO A 54 -7.16 -6.87 -7.97
C PRO A 54 -6.37 -7.88 -8.80
N ALA A 55 -6.85 -8.23 -9.99
CA ALA A 55 -6.18 -9.19 -10.87
C ALA A 55 -4.81 -8.70 -11.37
N ARG A 56 -4.70 -7.41 -11.71
CA ARG A 56 -3.45 -6.80 -12.16
C ARG A 56 -2.43 -6.68 -11.03
N ILE A 57 -2.90 -6.31 -9.82
CA ILE A 57 -2.07 -6.26 -8.61
C ILE A 57 -1.60 -7.67 -8.24
N ALA A 58 -2.50 -8.66 -8.24
CA ALA A 58 -2.21 -10.06 -7.94
C ALA A 58 -1.12 -10.62 -8.87
N ARG A 59 -1.19 -10.31 -10.17
CA ARG A 59 -0.16 -10.70 -11.14
C ARG A 59 1.21 -10.09 -10.81
N ARG A 60 1.28 -8.83 -10.37
CA ARG A 60 2.54 -8.20 -9.93
C ARG A 60 3.07 -8.82 -8.64
N ALA A 61 2.17 -9.16 -7.72
CA ALA A 61 2.50 -9.82 -6.46
C ALA A 61 2.82 -11.33 -6.62
N LYS A 62 2.54 -11.92 -7.79
CA LYS A 62 2.57 -13.38 -8.03
C LYS A 62 1.69 -14.15 -7.03
N MET A 63 0.52 -13.61 -6.72
CA MET A 63 -0.47 -14.19 -5.80
C MET A 63 -1.78 -14.52 -6.51
N ASP A 64 -2.62 -15.34 -5.88
CA ASP A 64 -3.97 -15.60 -6.36
C ASP A 64 -4.83 -14.31 -6.34
N LYS A 65 -5.73 -14.19 -7.32
CA LYS A 65 -6.63 -13.03 -7.45
C LYS A 65 -7.57 -12.91 -6.25
N LYS A 66 -8.22 -13.99 -5.81
CA LYS A 66 -9.20 -13.93 -4.71
C LYS A 66 -8.52 -13.61 -3.40
N GLU A 67 -7.33 -14.18 -3.17
CA GLU A 67 -6.52 -13.85 -2.01
C GLU A 67 -6.11 -12.37 -2.00
N MET A 68 -5.59 -11.87 -3.13
CA MET A 68 -5.22 -10.46 -3.28
C MET A 68 -6.42 -9.53 -3.07
N GLU A 69 -7.58 -9.86 -3.65
CA GLU A 69 -8.81 -9.08 -3.46
C GLU A 69 -9.20 -9.00 -1.98
N LYS A 70 -9.11 -10.12 -1.24
CA LYS A 70 -9.39 -10.15 0.20
C LYS A 70 -8.42 -9.25 0.98
N LYS A 71 -7.12 -9.28 0.65
CA LYS A 71 -6.11 -8.42 1.30
C LYS A 71 -6.35 -6.93 1.00
N LEU A 72 -6.62 -6.58 -0.26
CA LEU A 72 -6.93 -5.21 -0.66
C LEU A 72 -8.21 -4.68 0.00
N ASP A 73 -9.26 -5.50 0.10
CA ASP A 73 -10.49 -5.11 0.81
C ASP A 73 -10.22 -4.86 2.31
N LEU A 74 -9.35 -5.66 2.96
CA LEU A 74 -8.96 -5.43 4.35
C LEU A 74 -8.13 -4.15 4.51
N MET A 75 -7.14 -3.92 3.65
CA MET A 75 -6.33 -2.69 3.65
C MET A 75 -7.21 -1.45 3.42
N SER A 76 -8.22 -1.55 2.55
CA SER A 76 -9.16 -0.46 2.31
C SER A 76 -10.04 -0.17 3.52
N LYS A 77 -10.53 -1.21 4.21
CA LYS A 77 -11.29 -1.05 5.47
C LYS A 77 -10.48 -0.40 6.58
N LYS A 78 -9.16 -0.60 6.59
CA LYS A 78 -8.23 0.07 7.52
C LYS A 78 -7.91 1.53 7.15
N GLY A 79 -8.35 2.00 5.97
CA GLY A 79 -7.97 3.33 5.47
C GLY A 79 -6.53 3.42 4.96
N LEU A 80 -5.89 2.29 4.61
CA LEU A 80 -4.53 2.29 4.07
C LEU A 80 -4.51 2.56 2.56
N ILE A 81 -5.61 2.24 1.87
CA ILE A 81 -5.79 2.41 0.43
C ILE A 81 -7.23 2.81 0.12
N PHE A 82 -7.42 3.58 -0.95
CA PHE A 82 -8.74 3.90 -1.48
C PHE A 82 -9.28 2.77 -2.36
N ARG A 83 -10.61 2.60 -2.33
CA ARG A 83 -11.35 1.70 -3.22
C ARG A 83 -12.39 2.47 -3.99
N VAL A 84 -12.41 2.31 -5.32
CA VAL A 84 -13.46 2.83 -6.21
C VAL A 84 -14.23 1.65 -6.79
N GLN A 85 -15.56 1.70 -6.75
CA GLN A 85 -16.43 0.65 -7.30
C GLN A 85 -17.33 1.25 -8.40
N ARG A 86 -17.06 0.88 -9.65
CA ARG A 86 -17.89 1.20 -10.83
C ARG A 86 -18.06 -0.06 -11.67
N GLY A 87 -18.88 -1.00 -11.19
CA GLY A 87 -19.01 -2.36 -11.73
C GLY A 87 -17.83 -3.28 -11.43
N VAL A 88 -16.59 -2.77 -11.61
CA VAL A 88 -15.32 -3.41 -11.22
C VAL A 88 -14.73 -2.67 -10.02
N LYS A 89 -14.06 -3.41 -9.11
CA LYS A 89 -13.31 -2.82 -7.99
C LYS A 89 -11.93 -2.35 -8.46
N TYR A 90 -11.58 -1.12 -8.08
CA TYR A 90 -10.26 -0.53 -8.28
C TYR A 90 -9.69 -0.08 -6.94
N PHE A 91 -8.37 -0.15 -6.79
CA PHE A 91 -7.64 0.28 -5.59
C PHE A 91 -6.55 1.30 -5.94
N ILE A 92 -6.36 2.29 -5.07
CA ILE A 92 -5.42 3.40 -5.22
C ILE A 92 -4.72 3.66 -3.87
N ILE A 93 -3.45 4.05 -3.87
CA ILE A 93 -2.78 4.55 -2.65
C ILE A 93 -3.45 5.84 -2.19
N GLN A 94 -3.79 5.92 -0.92
CA GLN A 94 -4.37 7.13 -0.33
C GLN A 94 -3.29 8.19 -0.11
N HIS A 95 -3.44 9.34 -0.76
CA HIS A 95 -2.81 10.58 -0.32
C HIS A 95 -3.69 11.14 0.80
N LEU A 96 -3.14 11.25 2.00
CA LEU A 96 -3.80 11.93 3.11
C LEU A 96 -3.98 13.41 2.72
N THR A 97 -5.20 13.77 2.37
CA THR A 97 -5.69 15.15 2.31
C THR A 97 -6.37 15.49 3.63
#